data_AF-A0A024URD7-F1
#
_entry.id   AF-A0A024URD7-F1
#
_cell.length_a   1.000
_cell.length_b   1.000
_cell.length_c   1.000
_cell.angle_alpha   90.00
_cell.angle_beta   90.00
_cell.angle_gamma   90.00
#
_symmetry.space_group_name_H-M   'P 1'
#
loop_
_entity.id
_entity.type
_entity.pdbx_description
1 polymer ?
#
loop_
_entity_poly.entity_id
_entity_poly.type
_entity_poly.pdbx_seq_one_letter_code
_entity_poly.pdbx_strand_id
1 'polypeptide(L)'
;MMEGTTMLKAWDEATKHQRKVLLDEFAWKYRDAHLFETTVDLNDDLGSSAGLYLSRILSWLRLNCTDGDGLAQHIRAIAVFLRGHFLQEFIDMEGVPVLLYVLSFPPHAVADADCAAVIQLLQTLGRCGRAFKEYISQCGGERSVVQCCMARSPHVSCDSGLWLTVHTVLLEQCRGNPNSTTATFAALHLLLDSEYVNMIRMGSQILRELVATTSPHYDARVVEYMWDLVPTAMTLLAHESCKVQFEALELVHVLVQDPSKHHALCLELLRWLREAAIKPDHNLSKAADEFYEVECFMHLKSHVVRICRCLDSLLLRCPSFADVVIDLHGVDALVYVILVSTENSLKWHAACFTLLRLCATQEDAYNALAVTCQHSVAFVRDTVSETARITLTQDTDALEFDTTMDMLLGDTTHRHAIWKHLYDEKWPLKPVVVVEGGNDQTLDAIEAQVEAVISPVRHNFPFEGGLLPDESPAPQHSDHYFIQKLHTHFQHYRRVLQDTRSYA
;
A
#
# COMPACT_ATOMS: atom_id res chain seq x y z
N MET A 1 -51.44 -21.22 8.62
CA MET A 1 -51.21 -20.22 7.57
C MET A 1 -51.64 -18.87 8.11
N MET A 2 -50.73 -17.91 8.25
CA MET A 2 -51.12 -16.49 8.43
C MET A 2 -51.26 -15.90 7.03
N GLU A 3 -52.47 -15.52 6.64
CA GLU A 3 -52.73 -14.74 5.42
C GLU A 3 -52.05 -13.36 5.53
N GLY A 4 -51.63 -12.76 4.40
CA GLY A 4 -50.88 -11.49 4.39
C GLY A 4 -51.54 -10.31 5.12
N THR A 5 -52.88 -10.25 5.13
CA THR A 5 -53.67 -9.29 5.91
C THR A 5 -53.56 -9.49 7.42
N THR A 6 -53.37 -10.73 7.87
CA THR A 6 -53.20 -11.11 9.27
C THR A 6 -51.81 -10.70 9.78
N MET A 7 -50.80 -10.73 8.92
CA MET A 7 -49.43 -10.33 9.24
C MET A 7 -49.29 -8.82 9.48
N LEU A 8 -49.87 -7.99 8.61
CA LEU A 8 -49.86 -6.52 8.78
C LEU A 8 -50.60 -6.11 10.05
N LYS A 9 -51.77 -6.68 10.30
CA LYS A 9 -52.53 -6.41 11.52
C LYS A 9 -51.74 -6.81 12.77
N ALA A 10 -51.11 -7.99 12.76
CA ALA A 10 -50.25 -8.44 13.85
C ALA A 10 -49.06 -7.49 14.08
N TRP A 11 -48.46 -6.95 13.02
CA TRP A 11 -47.37 -5.97 13.13
C TRP A 11 -47.83 -4.66 13.79
N ASP A 12 -48.96 -4.12 13.34
CA ASP A 12 -49.47 -2.83 13.79
C ASP A 12 -49.89 -2.89 15.27
N GLU A 13 -50.47 -4.00 15.71
CA GLU A 13 -50.90 -4.24 17.10
C GLU A 13 -49.75 -4.72 18.02
N ALA A 14 -48.59 -5.09 17.47
CA ALA A 14 -47.47 -5.66 18.22
C ALA A 14 -46.64 -4.63 19.00
N THR A 15 -46.19 -5.04 20.19
CA THR A 15 -45.14 -4.36 20.98
C THR A 15 -43.76 -4.46 20.32
N LYS A 16 -42.77 -3.66 20.81
CA LYS A 16 -41.37 -3.71 20.33
C LYS A 16 -40.80 -5.14 20.34
N HIS A 17 -41.07 -5.90 21.39
CA HIS A 17 -40.60 -7.28 21.52
C HIS A 17 -41.30 -8.22 20.53
N GLN A 18 -42.63 -8.14 20.43
CA GLN A 18 -43.40 -8.97 19.50
C GLN A 18 -43.00 -8.71 18.04
N ARG A 19 -42.73 -7.47 17.64
CA ARG A 19 -42.25 -7.15 16.29
C ARG A 19 -40.93 -7.84 15.95
N LYS A 20 -40.00 -7.96 16.90
CA LYS A 20 -38.76 -8.71 16.69
C LYS A 20 -39.02 -10.20 16.48
N VAL A 21 -39.92 -10.78 17.28
CA VAL A 21 -40.32 -12.18 17.11
C VAL A 21 -40.96 -12.40 15.74
N LEU A 22 -41.85 -11.49 15.30
CA LEU A 22 -42.45 -11.53 13.96
C LEU A 22 -41.40 -11.46 12.85
N LEU A 23 -40.37 -10.61 12.98
CA LEU A 23 -39.27 -10.56 12.01
C LEU A 23 -38.42 -11.83 12.00
N ASP A 24 -38.16 -12.40 13.18
CA ASP A 24 -37.42 -13.66 13.31
C ASP A 24 -38.19 -14.83 12.66
N GLU A 25 -39.49 -14.94 12.93
CA GLU A 25 -40.37 -15.94 12.31
C GLU A 25 -40.46 -15.75 10.79
N PHE A 26 -40.59 -14.51 10.33
CA PHE A 26 -40.59 -14.20 8.91
C PHE A 26 -39.29 -14.60 8.23
N ALA A 27 -38.14 -14.19 8.78
CA ALA A 27 -36.83 -14.55 8.22
C ALA A 27 -36.57 -16.06 8.28
N TRP A 28 -37.05 -16.74 9.33
CA TRP A 28 -36.96 -18.20 9.46
C TRP A 28 -37.78 -18.92 8.37
N LYS A 29 -39.03 -18.48 8.14
CA LYS A 29 -39.93 -19.07 7.14
C LYS A 29 -39.30 -19.14 5.75
N TYR A 30 -38.53 -18.11 5.37
CA TYR A 30 -37.93 -17.99 4.03
C TYR A 30 -36.42 -18.27 3.99
N ARG A 31 -35.86 -18.88 5.03
CA ARG A 31 -34.42 -19.14 5.14
C ARG A 31 -33.89 -20.08 4.04
N ASP A 32 -34.60 -21.17 3.77
CA ASP A 32 -34.15 -22.28 2.92
C ASP A 32 -34.61 -22.20 1.46
N ALA A 33 -35.29 -21.12 1.09
CA ALA A 33 -35.81 -20.92 -0.27
C ALA A 33 -34.73 -20.69 -1.34
N HIS A 34 -33.45 -20.92 -1.02
CA HIS A 34 -32.31 -20.98 -1.95
C HIS A 34 -31.79 -22.40 -2.18
N LEU A 35 -32.19 -23.38 -1.36
CA LEU A 35 -31.71 -24.77 -1.44
C LEU A 35 -32.52 -25.65 -2.40
N PHE A 36 -33.68 -25.15 -2.81
CA PHE A 36 -34.54 -25.75 -3.83
C PHE A 36 -34.77 -24.67 -4.90
N GLU A 37 -34.93 -25.04 -6.17
CA GLU A 37 -35.09 -24.15 -7.34
C GLU A 37 -36.38 -23.28 -7.32
N THR A 38 -36.95 -23.01 -6.14
CA THR A 38 -38.14 -22.20 -5.92
C THR A 38 -37.71 -20.82 -5.43
N THR A 39 -37.78 -19.82 -6.31
CA THR A 39 -37.68 -18.41 -5.94
C THR A 39 -38.64 -18.09 -4.79
N VAL A 40 -38.22 -17.26 -3.83
CA VAL A 40 -39.12 -16.76 -2.77
C VAL A 40 -40.22 -15.92 -3.43
N ASP A 41 -41.40 -16.51 -3.65
CA ASP A 41 -42.55 -15.75 -4.14
C ASP A 41 -43.34 -15.17 -2.96
N LEU A 42 -42.91 -13.99 -2.50
CA LEU A 42 -43.64 -13.27 -1.44
C LEU A 42 -45.00 -12.76 -1.94
N ASN A 43 -45.22 -12.63 -3.25
CA ASN A 43 -46.50 -12.21 -3.78
C ASN A 43 -47.54 -13.32 -3.65
N ASP A 44 -47.16 -14.58 -3.85
CA ASP A 44 -48.05 -15.72 -3.61
C ASP A 44 -48.43 -15.83 -2.12
N ASP A 45 -47.48 -15.61 -1.22
CA ASP A 45 -47.68 -15.79 0.22
C ASP A 45 -48.35 -14.61 0.93
N LEU A 46 -48.05 -13.37 0.51
CA LEU A 46 -48.49 -12.14 1.18
C LEU A 46 -49.37 -11.26 0.29
N GLY A 47 -49.48 -11.55 -1.00
CA GLY A 47 -50.24 -10.73 -1.96
C GLY A 47 -49.77 -9.28 -1.98
N SER A 48 -50.73 -8.38 -2.16
CA SER A 48 -50.51 -6.92 -2.14
C SER A 48 -50.01 -6.37 -0.79
N SER A 49 -49.99 -7.18 0.27
CA SER A 49 -49.53 -6.77 1.60
C SER A 49 -48.01 -6.81 1.75
N ALA A 50 -47.28 -7.47 0.84
CA ALA A 50 -45.82 -7.62 0.91
C ALA A 50 -45.10 -6.27 0.93
N GLY A 51 -45.41 -5.39 -0.03
CA GLY A 51 -44.80 -4.05 -0.12
C GLY A 51 -45.13 -3.16 1.08
N LEU A 52 -46.35 -3.26 1.61
CA LEU A 52 -46.72 -2.57 2.85
C LEU A 52 -45.93 -3.07 4.04
N TYR A 53 -45.69 -4.39 4.13
CA TYR A 53 -44.91 -4.95 5.21
C TYR A 53 -43.44 -4.51 5.14
N LEU A 54 -42.85 -4.50 3.94
CA LEU A 54 -41.52 -3.93 3.71
C LEU A 54 -41.45 -2.46 4.15
N SER A 55 -42.42 -1.64 3.77
CA SER A 55 -42.50 -0.22 4.19
C SER A 55 -42.50 -0.05 5.72
N ARG A 56 -43.20 -0.94 6.43
CA ARG A 56 -43.29 -0.96 7.90
C ARG A 56 -41.97 -1.34 8.56
N ILE A 57 -41.28 -2.33 7.99
CA ILE A 57 -39.95 -2.75 8.44
C ILE A 57 -38.95 -1.60 8.27
N LEU A 58 -38.91 -0.96 7.09
CA LEU A 58 -37.99 0.16 6.83
C LEU A 58 -38.28 1.37 7.73
N SER A 59 -39.55 1.69 7.93
CA SER A 59 -39.97 2.79 8.82
C SER A 59 -39.59 2.51 10.27
N TRP A 60 -39.75 1.27 10.74
CA TRP A 60 -39.39 0.89 12.10
C TRP A 60 -37.88 0.94 12.31
N LEU A 61 -37.10 0.40 11.37
CA LEU A 61 -35.63 0.47 11.36
C LEU A 61 -35.13 1.91 11.49
N ARG A 62 -35.67 2.82 10.67
CA ARG A 62 -35.27 4.25 10.65
C ARG A 62 -35.57 4.96 11.98
N LEU A 63 -36.69 4.63 12.62
CA LEU A 63 -37.20 5.41 13.77
C LEU A 63 -36.89 4.79 15.14
N ASN A 64 -36.62 3.48 15.23
CA ASN A 64 -36.67 2.76 16.51
C ASN A 64 -35.48 1.83 16.78
N CYS A 65 -34.53 1.70 15.84
CA CYS A 65 -33.35 0.85 15.99
C CYS A 65 -32.05 1.65 16.16
N THR A 66 -32.12 2.93 16.53
CA THR A 66 -30.95 3.80 16.71
C THR A 66 -30.01 3.35 17.83
N ASP A 67 -30.50 2.50 18.74
CA ASP A 67 -29.75 1.83 19.81
C ASP A 67 -29.23 0.43 19.41
N GLY A 68 -29.40 0.04 18.13
CA GLY A 68 -29.06 -1.28 17.60
C GLY A 68 -30.06 -2.38 17.94
N ASP A 69 -31.07 -2.09 18.76
CA ASP A 69 -31.96 -3.11 19.30
C ASP A 69 -32.94 -3.64 18.22
N GLY A 70 -32.81 -4.93 17.90
CA GLY A 70 -33.59 -5.58 16.85
C GLY A 70 -33.01 -5.41 15.43
N LEU A 71 -31.81 -4.86 15.28
CA LEU A 71 -31.21 -4.60 13.97
C LEU A 71 -30.97 -5.90 13.17
N ALA A 72 -30.41 -6.93 13.80
CA ALA A 72 -30.16 -8.23 13.17
C ALA A 72 -31.44 -8.86 12.59
N GLN A 73 -32.59 -8.68 13.25
CA GLN A 73 -33.90 -9.13 12.77
C GLN A 73 -34.32 -8.38 11.50
N HIS A 74 -34.18 -7.05 11.49
CA HIS A 74 -34.51 -6.24 10.32
C HIS A 74 -33.65 -6.57 9.12
N ILE A 75 -32.33 -6.68 9.31
CA ILE A 75 -31.39 -6.99 8.23
C ILE A 75 -31.78 -8.32 7.57
N ARG A 76 -32.07 -9.35 8.38
CA ARG A 76 -32.51 -10.64 7.88
C ARG A 76 -33.85 -10.58 7.15
N ALA A 77 -34.82 -9.82 7.67
CA ALA A 77 -36.11 -9.63 7.01
C ALA A 77 -35.97 -8.89 5.67
N ILE A 78 -35.18 -7.81 5.62
CA ILE A 78 -34.88 -7.08 4.38
C ILE A 78 -34.20 -7.99 3.35
N ALA A 79 -33.26 -8.85 3.79
CA ALA A 79 -32.62 -9.82 2.91
C ALA A 79 -33.63 -10.71 2.16
N VAL A 80 -34.70 -11.15 2.85
CA VAL A 80 -35.78 -11.95 2.24
C VAL A 80 -36.48 -11.15 1.14
N PHE A 81 -36.82 -9.89 1.38
CA PHE A 81 -37.46 -9.03 0.37
C PHE A 81 -36.59 -8.81 -0.86
N LEU A 82 -35.29 -8.53 -0.67
CA LEU A 82 -34.38 -8.34 -1.81
C LEU A 82 -34.21 -9.62 -2.64
N ARG A 83 -34.31 -10.79 -2.02
CA ARG A 83 -34.30 -12.10 -2.69
C ARG A 83 -35.63 -12.42 -3.41
N GLY A 84 -36.75 -11.89 -2.92
CA GLY A 84 -38.09 -12.08 -3.48
C GLY A 84 -38.49 -11.05 -4.54
N HIS A 85 -37.52 -10.42 -5.21
CA HIS A 85 -37.71 -9.43 -6.28
C HIS A 85 -38.36 -8.09 -5.89
N PHE A 86 -38.38 -7.70 -4.60
CA PHE A 86 -38.87 -6.37 -4.14
C PHE A 86 -37.81 -5.26 -4.26
N LEU A 87 -36.97 -5.34 -5.29
CA LEU A 87 -35.83 -4.43 -5.46
C LEU A 87 -36.32 -3.01 -5.75
N GLN A 88 -37.30 -2.84 -6.63
CA GLN A 88 -37.79 -1.52 -7.03
C GLN A 88 -38.53 -0.83 -5.88
N GLU A 89 -39.42 -1.56 -5.20
CA GLU A 89 -40.16 -1.07 -4.04
C GLU A 89 -39.21 -0.64 -2.92
N PHE A 90 -38.14 -1.42 -2.69
CA PHE A 90 -37.12 -1.05 -1.72
C PHE A 90 -36.41 0.26 -2.08
N ILE A 91 -36.11 0.49 -3.36
CA ILE A 91 -35.51 1.75 -3.83
C ILE A 91 -36.50 2.91 -3.68
N ASP A 92 -37.75 2.74 -4.11
CA ASP A 92 -38.79 3.77 -4.05
C ASP A 92 -39.10 4.21 -2.61
N MET A 93 -38.85 3.33 -1.63
CA MET A 93 -39.01 3.60 -0.20
C MET A 93 -37.72 4.14 0.48
N GLU A 94 -36.76 4.64 -0.30
CA GLU A 94 -35.45 5.13 0.21
C GLU A 94 -34.68 4.07 1.01
N GLY A 95 -34.80 2.78 0.65
CA GLY A 95 -34.18 1.69 1.39
C GLY A 95 -32.65 1.78 1.46
N VAL A 96 -31.98 2.25 0.40
CA VAL A 96 -30.52 2.46 0.41
C VAL A 96 -30.11 3.52 1.45
N PRO A 97 -30.63 4.75 1.45
CA PRO A 97 -30.39 5.71 2.53
C PRO A 97 -30.64 5.16 3.94
N VAL A 98 -31.67 4.34 4.14
CA VAL A 98 -31.94 3.71 5.45
C VAL A 98 -30.82 2.73 5.85
N LEU A 99 -30.32 1.92 4.91
CA LEU A 99 -29.17 1.04 5.17
C LEU A 99 -27.90 1.84 5.48
N LEU A 100 -27.63 2.91 4.74
CA LEU A 100 -26.48 3.79 5.00
C LEU A 100 -26.59 4.50 6.36
N TYR A 101 -27.81 4.87 6.77
CA TYR A 101 -28.06 5.43 8.10
C TYR A 101 -27.67 4.46 9.22
N VAL A 102 -27.96 3.16 9.07
CA VAL A 102 -27.52 2.14 10.04
C VAL A 102 -25.99 2.11 10.17
N LEU A 103 -25.26 2.20 9.05
CA LEU A 103 -23.79 2.22 9.07
C LEU A 103 -23.21 3.45 9.77
N SER A 104 -23.98 4.53 9.91
CA SER A 104 -23.60 5.73 10.65
C SER A 104 -23.80 5.62 12.17
N PHE A 105 -24.40 4.53 12.67
CA PHE A 105 -24.60 4.36 14.10
C PHE A 105 -23.27 4.24 14.85
N PRO A 106 -23.20 4.78 16.08
CA PRO A 106 -22.00 4.70 16.89
C PRO A 106 -21.51 3.25 17.06
N PRO A 107 -20.19 3.01 17.12
CA PRO A 107 -19.61 1.66 17.25
C PRO A 107 -20.16 0.84 18.42
N HIS A 108 -20.52 1.48 19.54
CA HIS A 108 -21.07 0.80 20.71
C HIS A 108 -22.54 0.38 20.55
N ALA A 109 -23.25 0.94 19.58
CA ALA A 109 -24.66 0.65 19.34
C ALA A 109 -24.86 -0.51 18.36
N VAL A 110 -23.90 -0.80 17.49
CA VAL A 110 -24.06 -1.80 16.42
C VAL A 110 -22.85 -2.70 16.31
N ALA A 111 -23.09 -4.01 16.29
CA ALA A 111 -22.06 -5.02 16.11
C ALA A 111 -21.46 -5.01 14.69
N ASP A 112 -20.18 -5.38 14.57
CA ASP A 112 -19.49 -5.49 13.28
C ASP A 112 -20.18 -6.47 12.33
N ALA A 113 -20.76 -7.55 12.85
CA ALA A 113 -21.52 -8.53 12.08
C ALA A 113 -22.77 -7.94 11.42
N ASP A 114 -23.48 -7.05 12.13
CA ASP A 114 -24.66 -6.36 11.59
C ASP A 114 -24.24 -5.34 10.52
N CYS A 115 -23.15 -4.60 10.75
CA CYS A 115 -22.58 -3.70 9.73
C CYS A 115 -22.19 -4.48 8.47
N ALA A 116 -21.48 -5.60 8.63
CA ALA A 116 -21.11 -6.46 7.51
C ALA A 116 -22.34 -6.97 6.76
N ALA A 117 -23.38 -7.40 7.48
CA ALA A 117 -24.62 -7.86 6.86
C ALA A 117 -25.36 -6.74 6.09
N VAL A 118 -25.39 -5.50 6.62
CA VAL A 118 -25.91 -4.34 5.88
C VAL A 118 -25.13 -4.08 4.60
N ILE A 119 -23.80 -4.14 4.66
CA ILE A 119 -22.95 -3.95 3.47
C ILE A 119 -23.17 -5.08 2.45
N GLN A 120 -23.39 -6.32 2.89
CA GLN A 120 -23.76 -7.42 2.01
C GLN A 120 -25.13 -7.21 1.33
N LEU A 121 -26.09 -6.54 1.98
CA LEU A 121 -27.33 -6.13 1.33
C LEU A 121 -27.08 -5.11 0.21
N LEU A 122 -26.24 -4.09 0.47
CA LEU A 122 -25.83 -3.12 -0.56
C LEU A 122 -25.11 -3.80 -1.73
N GLN A 123 -24.24 -4.76 -1.42
CA GLN A 123 -23.54 -5.58 -2.42
C GLN A 123 -24.52 -6.41 -3.26
N THR A 124 -25.53 -7.02 -2.63
CA THR A 124 -26.61 -7.77 -3.30
C THR A 124 -27.36 -6.86 -4.27
N LEU A 125 -27.76 -5.66 -3.83
CA LEU A 125 -28.40 -4.65 -4.68
C LEU A 125 -27.51 -4.26 -5.87
N GLY A 126 -26.24 -3.97 -5.62
CA GLY A 126 -25.30 -3.58 -6.67
C GLY A 126 -25.09 -4.68 -7.73
N ARG A 127 -25.18 -5.95 -7.35
CA ARG A 127 -25.09 -7.09 -8.28
C ARG A 127 -26.33 -7.25 -9.16
N CYS A 128 -27.47 -6.68 -8.79
CA CYS A 128 -28.69 -6.71 -9.61
C CYS A 128 -28.60 -5.85 -10.87
N GLY A 129 -27.65 -4.91 -10.94
CA GLY A 129 -27.39 -4.15 -12.17
C GLY A 129 -26.75 -2.80 -11.95
N ARG A 130 -26.29 -2.19 -13.05
CA ARG A 130 -25.60 -0.90 -13.06
C ARG A 130 -26.41 0.23 -12.42
N ALA A 131 -27.71 0.32 -12.69
CA ALA A 131 -28.56 1.37 -12.14
C ALA A 131 -28.59 1.38 -10.60
N PHE A 132 -28.57 0.20 -9.97
CA PHE A 132 -28.50 0.08 -8.51
C PHE A 132 -27.14 0.50 -7.95
N LYS A 133 -26.04 0.16 -8.63
CA LYS A 133 -24.71 0.65 -8.26
C LYS A 133 -24.63 2.18 -8.32
N GLU A 134 -25.12 2.76 -9.41
CA GLU A 134 -25.14 4.22 -9.59
C GLU A 134 -25.97 4.90 -8.49
N TYR A 135 -27.11 4.33 -8.11
CA TYR A 135 -27.92 4.86 -7.01
C TYR A 135 -27.23 4.73 -5.65
N ILE A 136 -26.54 3.61 -5.37
CA ILE A 136 -25.73 3.45 -4.15
C ILE A 136 -24.64 4.53 -4.09
N SER A 137 -23.94 4.80 -5.19
CA SER A 137 -22.93 5.85 -5.26
C SER A 137 -23.52 7.24 -5.07
N GLN A 138 -24.68 7.53 -5.68
CA GLN A 138 -25.40 8.81 -5.49
C GLN A 138 -25.79 9.05 -4.03
N CYS A 139 -26.13 7.99 -3.30
CA CYS A 139 -26.44 8.06 -1.87
C CYS A 139 -25.19 8.17 -0.97
N GLY A 140 -23.97 8.14 -1.54
CA GLY A 140 -22.72 8.16 -0.78
C GLY A 140 -22.34 6.82 -0.16
N GLY A 141 -22.67 5.71 -0.83
CA GLY A 141 -22.43 4.35 -0.34
C GLY A 141 -20.96 4.07 -0.01
N GLU A 142 -20.04 4.36 -0.92
CA GLU A 142 -18.60 4.10 -0.76
C GLU A 142 -18.03 4.85 0.46
N ARG A 143 -18.39 6.13 0.60
CA ARG A 143 -17.99 6.94 1.75
C ARG A 143 -18.55 6.37 3.05
N SER A 144 -19.83 5.98 3.06
CA SER A 144 -20.50 5.48 4.26
C SER A 144 -19.90 4.16 4.75
N VAL A 145 -19.59 3.22 3.83
CA VAL A 145 -18.96 1.94 4.21
C VAL A 145 -17.54 2.13 4.75
N VAL A 146 -16.76 3.06 4.16
CA VAL A 146 -15.42 3.41 4.67
C VAL A 146 -15.50 4.08 6.03
N GLN A 147 -16.37 5.08 6.21
CA GLN A 147 -16.53 5.77 7.49
C GLN A 147 -17.00 4.83 8.60
N CYS A 148 -17.90 3.90 8.29
CA CYS A 148 -18.33 2.86 9.22
C CYS A 148 -17.16 2.00 9.71
N CYS A 149 -16.27 1.61 8.78
CA CYS A 149 -15.07 0.82 9.06
C CYS A 149 -14.04 1.62 9.89
N MET A 150 -13.78 2.87 9.51
CA MET A 150 -12.85 3.77 10.19
C MET A 150 -13.30 4.08 11.62
N ALA A 151 -14.59 4.35 11.84
CA ALA A 151 -15.13 4.63 13.18
C ALA A 151 -14.95 3.47 14.18
N ARG A 152 -14.70 2.25 13.68
CA ARG A 152 -14.48 1.03 14.47
C ARG A 152 -13.00 0.64 14.54
N SER A 153 -12.13 1.37 13.88
CA SER A 153 -10.68 1.17 13.97
C SER A 153 -10.15 1.68 15.34
N PRO A 154 -9.09 1.07 15.89
CA PRO A 154 -8.21 0.06 15.30
C PRO A 154 -8.70 -1.40 15.44
N HIS A 155 -9.88 -1.66 16.00
CA HIS A 155 -10.37 -3.01 16.28
C HIS A 155 -10.62 -3.84 15.01
N VAL A 156 -10.92 -3.18 13.89
CA VAL A 156 -11.08 -3.82 12.59
C VAL A 156 -9.72 -4.29 12.05
N SER A 157 -9.49 -5.60 12.09
CA SER A 157 -8.32 -6.26 11.50
C SER A 157 -8.59 -6.72 10.06
N CYS A 158 -7.53 -7.01 9.29
CA CYS A 158 -7.64 -7.46 7.90
C CYS A 158 -8.40 -8.78 7.70
N ASP A 159 -8.50 -9.61 8.74
CA ASP A 159 -9.20 -10.89 8.70
C ASP A 159 -10.63 -10.80 9.25
N SER A 160 -11.04 -9.62 9.72
CA SER A 160 -12.39 -9.43 10.25
C SER A 160 -13.42 -9.47 9.11
N GLY A 161 -14.60 -10.03 9.40
CA GLY A 161 -15.68 -10.11 8.41
C GLY A 161 -16.11 -8.74 7.88
N LEU A 162 -16.08 -7.70 8.74
CA LEU A 162 -16.38 -6.33 8.33
C LEU A 162 -15.34 -5.79 7.34
N TRP A 163 -14.05 -5.96 7.62
CA TRP A 163 -12.97 -5.54 6.73
C TRP A 163 -13.11 -6.18 5.34
N LEU A 164 -13.27 -7.51 5.29
CA LEU A 164 -13.38 -8.27 4.04
C LEU A 164 -14.60 -7.83 3.23
N THR A 165 -15.71 -7.55 3.91
CA THR A 165 -16.94 -7.10 3.28
C THR A 165 -16.80 -5.68 2.70
N VAL A 166 -16.18 -4.75 3.45
CA VAL A 166 -15.90 -3.39 2.97
C VAL A 166 -14.95 -3.42 1.76
N HIS A 167 -13.87 -4.20 1.85
CA HIS A 167 -12.92 -4.36 0.75
C HIS A 167 -13.60 -4.87 -0.53
N THR A 168 -14.41 -5.92 -0.40
CA THR A 168 -15.10 -6.54 -1.54
C THR A 168 -16.15 -5.61 -2.15
N VAL A 169 -16.96 -4.91 -1.34
CA VAL A 169 -18.00 -4.03 -1.87
C VAL A 169 -17.40 -2.85 -2.63
N LEU A 170 -16.28 -2.28 -2.16
CA LEU A 170 -15.61 -1.16 -2.84
C LEU A 170 -15.07 -1.58 -4.21
N LEU A 171 -14.42 -2.75 -4.29
CA LEU A 171 -13.97 -3.33 -5.55
C LEU A 171 -15.13 -3.64 -6.51
N GLU A 172 -16.26 -4.13 -5.99
CA GLU A 172 -17.45 -4.38 -6.80
C GLU A 172 -18.13 -3.10 -7.28
N GLN A 173 -18.11 -2.03 -6.48
CA GLN A 173 -18.64 -0.73 -6.90
C GLN A 173 -17.82 -0.11 -8.02
N CYS A 174 -16.54 -0.41 -8.16
CA CYS A 174 -15.73 0.09 -9.29
C CYS A 174 -16.08 -0.62 -10.61
N ARG A 175 -16.45 -1.89 -10.55
CA ARG A 175 -16.76 -2.69 -11.75
C ARG A 175 -18.09 -2.28 -12.38
N GLY A 176 -18.04 -1.76 -13.61
CA GLY A 176 -19.23 -1.51 -14.43
C GLY A 176 -20.11 -0.35 -13.94
N ASN A 177 -19.58 0.51 -13.08
CA ASN A 177 -20.23 1.75 -12.64
C ASN A 177 -19.29 2.94 -12.99
N PRO A 178 -19.64 3.75 -13.99
CA PRO A 178 -18.87 4.95 -14.32
C PRO A 178 -19.09 6.14 -13.38
N ASN A 179 -20.17 6.14 -12.60
CA ASN A 179 -20.43 7.20 -11.64
C ASN A 179 -19.79 6.94 -10.28
N SER A 180 -19.39 5.70 -9.97
CA SER A 180 -18.65 5.41 -8.74
C SER A 180 -17.22 5.88 -8.78
N THR A 181 -16.61 6.14 -9.94
CA THR A 181 -15.16 6.39 -9.99
C THR A 181 -14.76 7.57 -9.09
N THR A 182 -15.51 8.68 -9.10
CA THR A 182 -15.29 9.82 -8.19
C THR A 182 -15.59 9.49 -6.73
N ALA A 183 -16.65 8.72 -6.46
CA ALA A 183 -17.07 8.36 -5.10
C ALA A 183 -16.11 7.37 -4.44
N THR A 184 -15.72 6.32 -5.16
CA THR A 184 -14.68 5.37 -4.75
C THR A 184 -13.35 6.08 -4.57
N PHE A 185 -12.96 6.99 -5.46
CA PHE A 185 -11.74 7.76 -5.31
C PHE A 185 -11.71 8.57 -4.01
N ALA A 186 -12.80 9.29 -3.71
CA ALA A 186 -12.92 10.00 -2.44
C ALA A 186 -12.86 9.06 -1.23
N ALA A 187 -13.42 7.85 -1.36
CA ALA A 187 -13.35 6.82 -0.32
C ALA A 187 -11.92 6.24 -0.16
N LEU A 188 -11.18 6.04 -1.26
CA LEU A 188 -9.78 5.61 -1.23
C LEU A 188 -8.87 6.66 -0.61
N HIS A 189 -9.08 7.94 -0.91
CA HIS A 189 -8.37 9.02 -0.21
C HIS A 189 -8.59 8.96 1.31
N LEU A 190 -9.83 8.79 1.76
CA LEU A 190 -10.11 8.66 3.19
C LEU A 190 -9.39 7.46 3.83
N LEU A 191 -9.26 6.35 3.10
CA LEU A 191 -8.52 5.16 3.58
C LEU A 191 -7.02 5.42 3.64
N LEU A 192 -6.44 6.03 2.59
CA LEU A 192 -5.00 6.28 2.48
C LEU A 192 -4.51 7.41 3.40
N ASP A 193 -5.34 8.40 3.70
CA ASP A 193 -5.06 9.49 4.65
C ASP A 193 -5.39 9.11 6.11
N SER A 194 -5.83 7.88 6.36
CA SER A 194 -6.19 7.41 7.70
C SER A 194 -4.97 7.30 8.63
N GLU A 195 -5.14 7.61 9.91
CA GLU A 195 -4.13 7.33 10.95
C GLU A 195 -3.99 5.83 11.27
N TYR A 196 -4.96 5.01 10.86
CA TYR A 196 -4.97 3.58 11.14
C TYR A 196 -4.32 2.77 10.02
N VAL A 197 -3.22 2.09 10.34
CA VAL A 197 -2.47 1.22 9.41
C VAL A 197 -3.37 0.25 8.65
N ASN A 198 -4.35 -0.39 9.29
CA ASN A 198 -5.25 -1.34 8.62
C ASN A 198 -6.15 -0.69 7.56
N MET A 199 -6.46 0.59 7.70
CA MET A 199 -7.25 1.36 6.72
C MET A 199 -6.38 1.77 5.53
N ILE A 200 -5.17 2.26 5.78
CA ILE A 200 -4.20 2.55 4.72
C ILE A 200 -3.97 1.29 3.89
N ARG A 201 -3.76 0.13 4.55
CA ARG A 201 -3.59 -1.16 3.86
C ARG A 201 -4.79 -1.52 2.99
N MET A 202 -6.01 -1.35 3.49
CA MET A 202 -7.22 -1.58 2.69
C MET A 202 -7.24 -0.69 1.45
N GLY A 203 -6.97 0.61 1.63
CA GLY A 203 -6.88 1.57 0.52
C GLY A 203 -5.84 1.15 -0.52
N SER A 204 -4.63 0.78 -0.07
CA SER A 204 -3.54 0.35 -0.94
C SER A 204 -3.85 -0.94 -1.70
N GLN A 205 -4.47 -1.93 -1.04
CA GLN A 205 -4.85 -3.19 -1.68
C GLN A 205 -5.93 -2.98 -2.74
N ILE A 206 -6.97 -2.19 -2.44
CA ILE A 206 -8.01 -1.85 -3.42
C ILE A 206 -7.40 -1.07 -4.59
N LEU A 207 -6.56 -0.07 -4.31
CA LEU A 207 -5.88 0.71 -5.35
C LEU A 207 -5.07 -0.19 -6.28
N ARG A 208 -4.27 -1.10 -5.72
CA ARG A 208 -3.46 -2.06 -6.47
C ARG A 208 -4.31 -2.94 -7.39
N GLU A 209 -5.43 -3.46 -6.89
CA GLU A 209 -6.38 -4.26 -7.69
C GLU A 209 -7.03 -3.44 -8.82
N LEU A 210 -7.24 -2.14 -8.64
CA LEU A 210 -7.81 -1.27 -9.68
C LEU A 210 -6.79 -0.87 -10.75
N VAL A 211 -5.50 -0.81 -10.42
CA VAL A 211 -4.45 -0.36 -11.35
C VAL A 211 -3.67 -1.49 -12.02
N ALA A 212 -3.66 -2.69 -11.44
CA ALA A 212 -2.95 -3.84 -12.02
C ALA A 212 -3.71 -4.40 -13.22
N THR A 213 -3.10 -4.37 -14.41
CA THR A 213 -3.70 -4.87 -15.66
C THR A 213 -4.02 -6.37 -15.64
N THR A 214 -3.36 -7.12 -14.75
CA THR A 214 -3.61 -8.54 -14.50
C THR A 214 -4.77 -8.79 -13.54
N SER A 215 -5.23 -7.77 -12.79
CA SER A 215 -6.35 -7.91 -11.88
C SER A 215 -7.66 -7.96 -12.64
N PRO A 216 -8.62 -8.82 -12.24
CA PRO A 216 -9.96 -8.79 -12.81
C PRO A 216 -10.72 -7.51 -12.42
N HIS A 217 -10.20 -6.69 -11.50
CA HIS A 217 -10.76 -5.40 -11.08
C HIS A 217 -10.16 -4.19 -11.80
N TYR A 218 -9.21 -4.40 -12.71
CA TYR A 218 -8.56 -3.33 -13.46
C TYR A 218 -9.56 -2.32 -14.04
N ASP A 219 -9.25 -1.04 -13.86
CA ASP A 219 -10.02 0.07 -14.40
C ASP A 219 -9.09 1.15 -14.97
N ALA A 220 -8.99 1.19 -16.31
CA ALA A 220 -8.14 2.15 -17.02
C ALA A 220 -8.41 3.62 -16.64
N ARG A 221 -9.64 3.94 -16.21
CA ARG A 221 -10.01 5.32 -15.82
C ARG A 221 -9.27 5.78 -14.57
N VAL A 222 -8.99 4.86 -13.64
CA VAL A 222 -8.22 5.14 -12.42
C VAL A 222 -6.79 5.51 -12.77
N VAL A 223 -6.20 4.84 -13.78
CA VAL A 223 -4.82 5.06 -14.24
C VAL A 223 -4.68 6.33 -15.07
N GLU A 224 -5.63 6.61 -15.97
CA GLU A 224 -5.52 7.68 -16.96
C GLU A 224 -5.91 9.07 -16.43
N TYR A 225 -6.95 9.18 -15.59
CA TYR A 225 -7.62 10.48 -15.38
C TYR A 225 -7.61 11.02 -13.97
N MET A 226 -7.26 10.21 -12.96
CA MET A 226 -7.72 10.52 -11.61
C MET A 226 -6.66 10.50 -10.52
N TRP A 227 -5.66 9.62 -10.60
CA TRP A 227 -4.72 9.44 -9.48
C TRP A 227 -3.26 9.59 -9.91
N ASP A 228 -2.51 10.48 -9.25
CA ASP A 228 -1.05 10.49 -9.39
C ASP A 228 -0.44 9.36 -8.56
N LEU A 229 -0.32 8.20 -9.20
CA LEU A 229 0.04 6.95 -8.54
C LEU A 229 1.49 6.95 -8.04
N VAL A 230 2.39 7.70 -8.68
CA VAL A 230 3.81 7.72 -8.31
C VAL A 230 4.02 8.43 -6.96
N PRO A 231 3.61 9.69 -6.73
CA PRO A 231 3.72 10.34 -5.42
C PRO A 231 3.01 9.57 -4.30
N THR A 232 1.92 8.90 -4.64
CA THR A 232 1.17 8.07 -3.68
C THR A 232 1.97 6.86 -3.26
N ALA A 233 2.51 6.11 -4.22
CA ALA A 233 3.41 5.00 -3.93
C ALA A 233 4.62 5.46 -3.12
N MET A 234 5.19 6.63 -3.42
CA MET A 234 6.31 7.21 -2.66
C MET A 234 5.94 7.58 -1.23
N THR A 235 4.77 8.20 -1.03
CA THR A 235 4.27 8.56 0.30
C THR A 235 4.06 7.31 1.17
N LEU A 236 3.46 6.27 0.59
CA LEU A 236 3.26 4.99 1.27
C LEU A 236 4.58 4.26 1.54
N LEU A 237 5.54 4.32 0.61
CA LEU A 237 6.87 3.72 0.78
C LEU A 237 7.68 4.44 1.86
N ALA A 238 7.46 5.73 2.08
CA ALA A 238 8.06 6.52 3.15
C ALA A 238 7.40 6.30 4.53
N HIS A 239 6.25 5.65 4.60
CA HIS A 239 5.49 5.44 5.84
C HIS A 239 6.26 4.61 6.89
N GLU A 240 6.04 4.83 8.18
CA GLU A 240 6.80 4.19 9.26
C GLU A 240 6.45 2.71 9.49
N SER A 241 5.22 2.31 9.13
CA SER A 241 4.75 0.92 9.27
C SER A 241 5.26 0.02 8.13
N CYS A 242 5.89 -1.10 8.49
CA CYS A 242 6.28 -2.17 7.55
C CYS A 242 5.11 -2.69 6.71
N LYS A 243 3.91 -2.73 7.30
CA LYS A 243 2.73 -3.22 6.60
C LYS A 243 2.37 -2.30 5.44
N VAL A 244 2.44 -0.98 5.63
CA VAL A 244 2.18 0.01 4.57
C VAL A 244 3.31 0.01 3.54
N GLN A 245 4.56 -0.08 3.99
CA GLN A 245 5.72 -0.17 3.09
C GLN A 245 5.62 -1.40 2.16
N PHE A 246 5.14 -2.54 2.67
CA PHE A 246 4.90 -3.73 1.86
C PHE A 246 3.86 -3.47 0.78
N GLU A 247 2.69 -2.92 1.13
CA GLU A 247 1.67 -2.59 0.13
C GLU A 247 2.16 -1.54 -0.89
N ALA A 248 2.99 -0.60 -0.45
CA ALA A 248 3.60 0.40 -1.33
C ALA A 248 4.53 -0.22 -2.36
N LEU A 249 5.35 -1.18 -1.94
CA LEU A 249 6.29 -1.88 -2.82
C LEU A 249 5.54 -2.70 -3.87
N GLU A 250 4.47 -3.39 -3.47
CA GLU A 250 3.58 -4.10 -4.41
C GLU A 250 2.94 -3.14 -5.42
N LEU A 251 2.54 -1.92 -4.99
CA LEU A 251 2.04 -0.88 -5.89
C LEU A 251 3.14 -0.41 -6.86
N VAL A 252 4.37 -0.17 -6.38
CA VAL A 252 5.52 0.20 -7.22
C VAL A 252 5.78 -0.86 -8.30
N HIS A 253 5.70 -2.15 -7.98
CA HIS A 253 5.84 -3.24 -8.95
C HIS A 253 4.71 -3.33 -9.96
N VAL A 254 3.51 -2.84 -9.64
CA VAL A 254 2.45 -2.67 -10.63
C VAL A 254 2.77 -1.49 -11.55
N LEU A 255 3.22 -0.36 -11.00
CA LEU A 255 3.52 0.83 -11.79
C LEU A 255 4.67 0.62 -12.79
N VAL A 256 5.69 -0.16 -12.43
CA VAL A 256 6.81 -0.43 -13.33
C VAL A 256 6.42 -1.31 -14.53
N GLN A 257 5.23 -1.92 -14.53
CA GLN A 257 4.74 -2.67 -15.71
C GLN A 257 4.37 -1.72 -16.86
N ASP A 258 4.11 -0.45 -16.58
CA ASP A 258 3.84 0.59 -17.57
C ASP A 258 5.10 1.44 -17.81
N PRO A 259 5.76 1.32 -18.99
CA PRO A 259 6.95 2.10 -19.33
C PRO A 259 6.75 3.61 -19.24
N SER A 260 5.53 4.11 -19.43
CA SER A 260 5.24 5.54 -19.33
C SER A 260 5.47 6.11 -17.92
N LYS A 261 5.44 5.24 -16.90
CA LYS A 261 5.66 5.61 -15.50
C LYS A 261 7.12 5.52 -15.07
N HIS A 262 8.00 4.89 -15.86
CA HIS A 262 9.39 4.62 -15.46
C HIS A 262 10.15 5.89 -15.10
N HIS A 263 10.08 6.92 -15.96
CA HIS A 263 10.77 8.18 -15.75
C HIS A 263 10.30 8.88 -14.46
N ALA A 264 8.99 9.04 -14.27
CA ALA A 264 8.44 9.69 -13.09
C ALA A 264 8.77 8.94 -11.79
N LEU A 265 8.65 7.60 -11.81
CA LEU A 265 8.98 6.76 -10.66
C LEU A 265 10.47 6.84 -10.31
N CYS A 266 11.34 6.74 -11.31
CA CYS A 266 12.78 6.83 -11.12
C CYS A 266 13.19 8.20 -10.58
N LEU A 267 12.65 9.28 -11.14
CA LEU A 267 12.91 10.65 -10.71
C LEU A 267 12.57 10.84 -9.23
N GLU A 268 11.40 10.38 -8.79
CA GLU A 268 10.99 10.50 -7.39
C GLU A 268 11.82 9.62 -6.43
N LEU A 269 12.19 8.39 -6.85
CA LEU A 269 13.09 7.53 -6.07
C LEU A 269 14.47 8.16 -5.91
N LEU A 270 15.05 8.73 -6.97
CA LEU A 270 16.36 9.38 -6.93
C LEU A 270 16.32 10.71 -6.18
N ARG A 271 15.24 11.49 -6.30
CA ARG A 271 15.00 12.67 -5.47
C ARG A 271 14.97 12.30 -3.99
N TRP A 272 14.23 11.25 -3.64
CA TRP A 272 14.17 10.76 -2.26
C TRP A 272 15.52 10.22 -1.78
N LEU A 273 16.29 9.54 -2.63
CA LEU A 273 17.63 9.05 -2.30
C LEU A 273 18.57 10.20 -1.97
N ARG A 274 18.54 11.26 -2.79
CA ARG A 274 19.34 12.47 -2.59
C ARG A 274 19.00 13.15 -1.25
N GLU A 275 17.71 13.27 -0.92
CA GLU A 275 17.26 13.83 0.36
C GLU A 275 17.61 12.94 1.56
N ALA A 276 17.58 11.61 1.37
CA ALA A 276 17.89 10.63 2.41
C ALA A 276 19.40 10.52 2.69
N ALA A 277 20.24 10.75 1.67
CA ALA A 277 21.69 10.64 1.76
C ALA A 277 22.31 11.63 2.78
N ILE A 278 21.71 12.82 2.90
CA ILE A 278 22.19 13.89 3.79
C ILE A 278 21.55 13.88 5.18
N LYS A 279 20.54 13.02 5.41
CA LYS A 279 19.88 12.94 6.72
C LYS A 279 20.70 12.02 7.65
N PRO A 280 20.95 12.44 8.91
CA PRO A 280 21.47 11.52 9.91
C PRO A 280 20.45 10.40 10.10
N ASP A 281 20.92 9.17 10.07
CA ASP A 281 20.12 7.96 10.11
C ASP A 281 20.93 6.90 10.87
N HIS A 282 20.32 5.76 11.16
CA HIS A 282 20.98 4.68 11.85
C HIS A 282 22.13 4.12 11.01
N ASN A 283 23.34 4.12 11.57
CA ASN A 283 24.54 3.56 10.96
C ASN A 283 24.92 2.28 11.69
N LEU A 284 24.27 1.18 11.32
CA LEU A 284 24.68 -0.15 11.77
C LEU A 284 25.69 -0.74 10.81
N SER A 285 26.71 -1.40 11.37
CA SER A 285 27.67 -2.21 10.61
C SER A 285 26.96 -3.38 9.92
N LYS A 286 27.46 -3.82 8.75
CA LYS A 286 27.00 -5.03 8.05
C LYS A 286 27.02 -6.27 8.95
N ALA A 287 27.96 -6.35 9.90
CA ALA A 287 28.01 -7.47 10.86
C ALA A 287 26.74 -7.56 11.74
N ALA A 288 25.96 -6.48 11.86
CA ALA A 288 24.70 -6.48 12.57
C ALA A 288 23.56 -7.14 11.76
N ASP A 289 23.73 -7.35 10.44
CA ASP A 289 22.73 -7.97 9.54
C ASP A 289 22.53 -9.48 9.79
N GLU A 290 23.43 -10.11 10.56
CA GLU A 290 23.33 -11.52 10.94
C GLU A 290 22.03 -11.83 11.72
N PHE A 291 21.38 -10.79 12.24
CA PHE A 291 20.06 -10.89 12.86
C PHE A 291 18.99 -10.39 11.89
N TYR A 292 18.11 -11.29 11.49
CA TYR A 292 16.91 -11.00 10.68
C TYR A 292 16.09 -9.79 11.20
N GLU A 293 16.05 -9.60 12.52
CA GLU A 293 15.37 -8.48 13.18
C GLU A 293 16.06 -7.14 12.90
N VAL A 294 17.39 -7.13 12.76
CA VAL A 294 18.19 -5.94 12.49
C VAL A 294 18.06 -5.52 11.02
N GLU A 295 18.12 -6.47 10.07
CA GLU A 295 17.92 -6.17 8.66
C GLU A 295 16.56 -5.47 8.44
N CYS A 296 15.51 -6.06 9.01
CA CYS A 296 14.16 -5.53 8.88
C CYS A 296 13.97 -4.21 9.63
N PHE A 297 14.55 -4.05 10.82
CA PHE A 297 14.61 -2.79 11.53
C PHE A 297 15.28 -1.69 10.68
N MET A 298 16.34 -2.04 9.97
CA MET A 298 17.08 -1.10 9.13
C MET A 298 16.36 -0.76 7.84
N HIS A 299 15.63 -1.68 7.22
CA HIS A 299 14.69 -1.34 6.14
C HIS A 299 13.57 -0.40 6.62
N LEU A 300 13.10 -0.61 7.85
CA LEU A 300 12.06 0.20 8.47
C LEU A 300 12.54 1.60 8.83
N LYS A 301 13.80 1.76 9.24
CA LYS A 301 14.33 3.03 9.73
C LYS A 301 15.18 3.78 8.71
N SER A 302 15.90 3.08 7.84
CA SER A 302 16.76 3.70 6.85
C SER A 302 16.09 3.85 5.49
N HIS A 303 15.85 5.11 5.10
CA HIS A 303 15.31 5.43 3.78
C HIS A 303 16.24 5.00 2.65
N VAL A 304 17.56 5.19 2.81
CA VAL A 304 18.56 4.80 1.80
C VAL A 304 18.48 3.30 1.50
N VAL A 305 18.48 2.47 2.55
CA VAL A 305 18.37 1.00 2.40
C VAL A 305 17.07 0.64 1.69
N ARG A 306 15.95 1.25 2.08
CA ARG A 306 14.64 0.99 1.45
C ARG A 306 14.62 1.35 -0.03
N ILE A 307 15.17 2.50 -0.41
CA ILE A 307 15.22 2.97 -1.80
C ILE A 307 16.10 2.05 -2.63
N CYS A 308 17.32 1.74 -2.17
CA CYS A 308 18.25 0.84 -2.85
C CYS A 308 17.60 -0.52 -3.10
N ARG A 309 16.91 -1.07 -2.09
CA ARG A 309 16.23 -2.37 -2.19
C ARG A 309 15.01 -2.34 -3.10
N CYS A 310 14.30 -1.22 -3.14
CA CYS A 310 13.26 -0.97 -4.12
C CYS A 310 13.86 -0.97 -5.54
N LEU A 311 14.91 -0.19 -5.78
CA LEU A 311 15.63 -0.15 -7.06
C LEU A 311 16.15 -1.54 -7.46
N ASP A 312 16.75 -2.30 -6.56
CA ASP A 312 17.24 -3.66 -6.83
C ASP A 312 16.13 -4.59 -7.33
N SER A 313 14.95 -4.48 -6.73
CA SER A 313 13.77 -5.27 -7.13
C SER A 313 13.21 -4.83 -8.49
N LEU A 314 13.25 -3.53 -8.77
CA LEU A 314 12.82 -2.95 -10.05
C LEU A 314 13.77 -3.36 -11.18
N LEU A 315 15.08 -3.24 -10.97
CA LEU A 315 16.12 -3.62 -11.95
C LEU A 315 16.03 -5.10 -12.30
N LEU A 316 15.71 -5.97 -11.33
CA LEU A 316 15.54 -7.39 -11.60
C LEU A 316 14.26 -7.70 -12.38
N ARG A 317 13.15 -7.04 -12.07
CA ARG A 317 11.86 -7.25 -12.75
C ARG A 317 11.80 -6.60 -14.12
N CYS A 318 12.46 -5.46 -14.28
CA CYS A 318 12.40 -4.62 -15.46
C CYS A 318 13.81 -4.07 -15.75
N PRO A 319 14.66 -4.84 -16.45
CA PRO A 319 16.03 -4.42 -16.76
C PRO A 319 16.13 -3.09 -17.51
N SER A 320 15.13 -2.75 -18.35
CA SER A 320 15.07 -1.45 -19.04
C SER A 320 14.90 -0.26 -18.10
N PHE A 321 14.53 -0.48 -16.84
CA PHE A 321 14.52 0.57 -15.82
C PHE A 321 15.95 1.06 -15.51
N ALA A 322 16.98 0.24 -15.75
CA ALA A 322 18.38 0.62 -15.58
C ALA A 322 18.77 1.82 -16.45
N ASP A 323 18.30 1.86 -17.71
CA ASP A 323 18.54 2.98 -18.64
C ASP A 323 18.05 4.29 -18.05
N VAL A 324 16.83 4.29 -17.51
CA VAL A 324 16.23 5.47 -16.88
C VAL A 324 17.00 5.90 -15.63
N VAL A 325 17.49 4.94 -14.83
CA VAL A 325 18.32 5.25 -13.66
C VAL A 325 19.64 5.89 -14.09
N ILE A 326 20.27 5.42 -15.16
CA ILE A 326 21.52 5.98 -15.69
C ILE A 326 21.28 7.38 -16.26
N ASP A 327 20.26 7.54 -17.10
CA ASP A 327 19.88 8.82 -17.74
C ASP A 327 19.54 9.91 -16.71
N LEU A 328 19.01 9.52 -15.55
CA LEU A 328 18.67 10.42 -14.45
C LEU A 328 19.80 10.57 -13.41
N HIS A 329 21.05 10.26 -13.78
CA HIS A 329 22.22 10.42 -12.91
C HIS A 329 22.15 9.59 -11.61
N GLY A 330 21.49 8.43 -11.66
CA GLY A 330 21.37 7.53 -10.51
C GLY A 330 22.71 6.93 -10.07
N VAL A 331 23.67 6.80 -10.98
CA VAL A 331 25.05 6.38 -10.65
C VAL A 331 25.73 7.40 -9.73
N ASP A 332 25.63 8.68 -10.06
CA ASP A 332 26.16 9.77 -9.23
C ASP A 332 25.51 9.77 -7.84
N ALA A 333 24.21 9.47 -7.77
CA ALA A 333 23.47 9.35 -6.53
C ALA A 333 24.04 8.27 -5.60
N LEU A 334 24.29 7.09 -6.17
CA LEU A 334 24.79 5.94 -5.44
C LEU A 334 26.24 6.16 -5.00
N VAL A 335 27.09 6.70 -5.88
CA VAL A 335 28.48 7.07 -5.53
C VAL A 335 28.51 8.11 -4.42
N TYR A 336 27.65 9.14 -4.49
CA TYR A 336 27.51 10.12 -3.42
C TYR A 336 27.15 9.45 -2.08
N VAL A 337 26.16 8.56 -2.07
CA VAL A 337 25.76 7.81 -0.86
C VAL A 337 26.91 6.98 -0.32
N ILE A 338 27.66 6.29 -1.18
CA ILE A 338 28.83 5.47 -0.79
C ILE A 338 29.89 6.36 -0.14
N LEU A 339 30.16 7.55 -0.68
CA LEU A 339 31.16 8.47 -0.14
C LEU A 339 30.78 9.12 1.19
N VAL A 340 29.49 9.46 1.41
CA VAL A 340 29.04 10.08 2.67
C VAL A 340 28.74 9.08 3.78
N SER A 341 28.54 7.80 3.45
CA SER A 341 28.18 6.78 4.42
C SER A 341 29.43 6.27 5.15
N THR A 342 29.25 5.82 6.40
CA THR A 342 30.30 5.08 7.11
C THR A 342 30.59 3.80 6.34
N GLU A 343 31.87 3.56 6.05
CA GLU A 343 32.33 2.33 5.42
C GLU A 343 31.81 1.11 6.18
N ASN A 344 31.46 0.05 5.45
CA ASN A 344 30.86 -1.15 6.01
C ASN A 344 29.51 -0.98 6.73
N SER A 345 28.88 0.20 6.70
CA SER A 345 27.49 0.35 7.16
C SER A 345 26.51 -0.34 6.21
N LEU A 346 25.28 -0.62 6.69
CA LEU A 346 24.21 -1.18 5.86
C LEU A 346 23.78 -0.25 4.72
N LYS A 347 23.81 1.08 4.95
CA LYS A 347 23.56 2.07 3.90
C LYS A 347 24.58 1.98 2.77
N TRP A 348 25.85 1.97 3.17
CA TRP A 348 26.98 1.83 2.27
C TRP A 348 26.86 0.54 1.47
N HIS A 349 26.59 -0.58 2.14
CA HIS A 349 26.36 -1.88 1.50
C HIS A 349 25.20 -1.87 0.50
N ALA A 350 24.06 -1.29 0.88
CA ALA A 350 22.91 -1.21 0.00
C ALA A 350 23.21 -0.40 -1.27
N ALA A 351 23.89 0.74 -1.13
CA ALA A 351 24.27 1.57 -2.28
C ALA A 351 25.32 0.86 -3.17
N CYS A 352 26.33 0.21 -2.59
CA CYS A 352 27.29 -0.61 -3.32
C CYS A 352 26.60 -1.72 -4.10
N PHE A 353 25.68 -2.46 -3.45
CA PHE A 353 24.95 -3.55 -4.10
C PHE A 353 24.11 -3.04 -5.28
N THR A 354 23.35 -1.95 -5.11
CA THR A 354 22.53 -1.37 -6.19
C THR A 354 23.39 -0.84 -7.33
N LEU A 355 24.53 -0.19 -7.04
CA LEU A 355 25.45 0.31 -8.07
C LEU A 355 26.03 -0.83 -8.91
N LEU A 356 26.49 -1.89 -8.24
CA LEU A 356 27.03 -3.08 -8.90
C LEU A 356 25.94 -3.83 -9.69
N ARG A 357 24.71 -3.87 -9.17
CA ARG A 357 23.55 -4.44 -9.86
C ARG A 357 23.20 -3.66 -11.13
N LEU A 358 23.31 -2.33 -11.12
CA LEU A 358 23.19 -1.52 -12.34
C LEU A 358 24.24 -1.93 -13.37
N CYS A 359 25.51 -2.04 -12.96
CA CYS A 359 26.60 -2.49 -13.83
C CYS A 359 26.40 -3.91 -14.37
N ALA A 360 25.78 -4.79 -13.59
CA ALA A 360 25.48 -6.14 -14.02
C ALA A 360 24.29 -6.21 -15.00
N THR A 361 23.38 -5.25 -14.91
CA THR A 361 22.14 -5.22 -15.71
C THR A 361 22.32 -4.47 -17.02
N GLN A 362 23.11 -3.39 -17.02
CA GLN A 362 23.27 -2.53 -18.18
C GLN A 362 24.70 -2.06 -18.40
N GLU A 363 25.15 -2.14 -19.66
CA GLU A 363 26.52 -1.86 -20.06
C GLU A 363 26.91 -0.39 -19.89
N ASP A 364 25.98 0.53 -20.18
CA ASP A 364 26.22 1.97 -20.06
C ASP A 364 26.43 2.42 -18.62
N ALA A 365 26.08 1.61 -17.62
CA ALA A 365 26.40 1.88 -16.24
C ALA A 365 27.93 1.90 -15.99
N TYR A 366 28.72 1.11 -16.73
CA TYR A 366 30.20 1.19 -16.64
C TYR A 366 30.72 2.53 -17.16
N ASN A 367 30.09 3.07 -18.22
CA ASN A 367 30.46 4.36 -18.78
C ASN A 367 30.14 5.48 -17.79
N ALA A 368 28.91 5.49 -17.26
CA ALA A 368 28.50 6.45 -16.25
C ALA A 368 29.40 6.38 -15.00
N LEU A 369 29.65 5.18 -14.48
CA LEU A 369 30.50 4.99 -13.30
C LEU A 369 31.95 5.44 -13.55
N ALA A 370 32.49 5.23 -14.74
CA ALA A 370 33.82 5.73 -15.10
C ALA A 370 33.88 7.26 -15.12
N VAL A 371 32.83 7.93 -15.61
CA VAL A 371 32.72 9.39 -15.55
C VAL A 371 32.62 9.85 -14.10
N THR A 372 31.71 9.28 -13.30
CA THR A 372 31.52 9.67 -11.90
C THR A 372 32.79 9.48 -11.07
N CYS A 373 33.40 8.29 -11.15
CA CYS A 373 34.61 7.94 -10.43
C CYS A 373 35.90 8.43 -11.12
N GLN A 374 35.83 9.28 -12.14
CA GLN A 374 37.02 9.88 -12.78
C GLN A 374 38.08 8.86 -13.24
N HIS A 375 37.63 7.71 -13.75
CA HIS A 375 38.45 6.60 -14.23
C HIS A 375 38.22 6.34 -15.73
N SER A 376 39.04 5.48 -16.33
CA SER A 376 38.75 4.97 -17.68
C SER A 376 37.70 3.86 -17.62
N VAL A 377 36.85 3.75 -18.64
CA VAL A 377 35.83 2.70 -18.75
C VAL A 377 36.44 1.29 -18.64
N ALA A 378 37.61 1.08 -19.25
CA ALA A 378 38.32 -0.20 -19.19
C ALA A 378 38.72 -0.55 -17.74
N PHE A 379 39.28 0.42 -17.01
CA PHE A 379 39.64 0.22 -15.61
C PHE A 379 38.43 -0.13 -14.74
N VAL A 380 37.33 0.63 -14.86
CA VAL A 380 36.11 0.38 -14.07
C VAL A 380 35.55 -1.01 -14.38
N ARG A 381 35.49 -1.39 -15.65
CA ARG A 381 35.01 -2.71 -16.06
C ARG A 381 35.85 -3.85 -15.50
N ASP A 382 37.17 -3.75 -15.61
CA ASP A 382 38.09 -4.78 -15.09
C ASP A 382 37.98 -4.92 -13.57
N THR A 383 37.75 -3.80 -12.89
CA THR A 383 37.61 -3.73 -11.42
C THR A 383 36.26 -4.27 -10.93
N VAL A 384 35.18 -3.99 -11.65
CA VAL A 384 33.80 -4.16 -11.15
C VAL A 384 33.10 -5.39 -11.70
N SER A 385 33.41 -5.81 -12.94
CA SER A 385 32.57 -6.77 -13.69
C SER A 385 32.33 -8.09 -12.96
N GLU A 386 33.34 -8.65 -12.28
CA GLU A 386 33.17 -9.91 -11.55
C GLU A 386 32.29 -9.73 -10.31
N THR A 387 32.55 -8.70 -9.51
CA THR A 387 31.72 -8.38 -8.32
C THR A 387 30.28 -8.04 -8.72
N ALA A 388 30.10 -7.30 -9.81
CA ALA A 388 28.79 -6.98 -10.38
C ALA A 388 28.04 -8.26 -10.79
N ARG A 389 28.71 -9.20 -11.46
CA ARG A 389 28.10 -10.48 -11.86
C ARG A 389 27.61 -11.30 -10.66
N ILE A 390 28.31 -11.26 -9.53
CA ILE A 390 27.89 -11.93 -8.29
C ILE A 390 26.59 -11.31 -7.73
N THR A 391 26.33 -10.02 -7.96
CA THR A 391 25.04 -9.43 -7.54
C THR A 391 23.84 -10.03 -8.27
N LEU A 392 24.05 -10.71 -9.41
CA LEU A 392 23.03 -11.47 -10.12
C LEU A 392 23.01 -12.96 -9.70
N THR A 393 23.87 -13.43 -8.82
CA THR A 393 23.87 -14.84 -8.37
C THR A 393 23.20 -14.97 -7.00
N GLN A 394 22.87 -16.21 -6.59
CA GLN A 394 22.17 -16.48 -5.33
C GLN A 394 23.08 -16.40 -4.09
N ASP A 395 24.39 -16.28 -4.27
CA ASP A 395 25.39 -16.29 -3.19
C ASP A 395 25.82 -14.86 -2.82
N THR A 396 24.85 -14.09 -2.30
CA THR A 396 25.10 -12.70 -1.90
C THR A 396 25.90 -12.58 -0.60
N ASP A 397 26.04 -13.67 0.14
CA ASP A 397 26.72 -13.70 1.44
C ASP A 397 28.25 -13.68 1.27
N ALA A 398 28.74 -14.07 0.08
CA ALA A 398 30.15 -13.97 -0.31
C ALA A 398 30.57 -12.60 -0.86
N LEU A 399 29.67 -11.61 -0.93
CA LEU A 399 29.98 -10.28 -1.48
C LEU A 399 30.76 -9.42 -0.47
N GLU A 400 32.05 -9.26 -0.74
CA GLU A 400 32.92 -8.25 -0.13
C GLU A 400 33.09 -7.07 -1.09
N PHE A 401 32.65 -5.89 -0.68
CA PHE A 401 32.72 -4.69 -1.50
C PHE A 401 34.00 -3.90 -1.30
N ASP A 402 34.65 -4.02 -0.13
CA ASP A 402 35.76 -3.18 0.31
C ASP A 402 36.86 -3.07 -0.75
N THR A 403 37.39 -4.20 -1.21
CA THR A 403 38.46 -4.22 -2.24
C THR A 403 38.00 -3.58 -3.55
N THR A 404 36.75 -3.80 -3.96
CA THR A 404 36.21 -3.23 -5.22
C THR A 404 36.04 -1.71 -5.09
N MET A 405 35.48 -1.25 -3.98
CA MET A 405 35.21 0.15 -3.72
C MET A 405 36.49 0.94 -3.42
N ASP A 406 37.49 0.34 -2.77
CA ASP A 406 38.80 0.97 -2.58
C ASP A 406 39.51 1.21 -3.91
N MET A 407 39.44 0.25 -4.84
CA MET A 407 40.00 0.43 -6.19
C MET A 407 39.25 1.49 -6.99
N LEU A 408 37.93 1.60 -6.83
CA LEU A 408 37.09 2.58 -7.55
C LEU A 408 37.15 4.00 -6.99
N LEU A 409 37.20 4.15 -5.66
CA LEU A 409 37.18 5.45 -5.00
C LEU A 409 38.58 6.00 -4.77
N GLY A 410 39.60 5.13 -4.82
CA GLY A 410 41.00 5.51 -4.72
C GLY A 410 41.39 6.17 -3.40
N ASP A 411 42.55 6.83 -3.45
CA ASP A 411 43.11 7.58 -2.33
C ASP A 411 42.38 8.91 -2.11
N THR A 412 42.80 9.67 -1.08
CA THR A 412 42.18 10.95 -0.75
C THR A 412 42.20 11.92 -1.93
N THR A 413 43.31 11.98 -2.68
CA THR A 413 43.45 12.84 -3.86
C THR A 413 42.43 12.50 -4.94
N HIS A 414 42.21 11.21 -5.19
CA HIS A 414 41.25 10.73 -6.16
C HIS A 414 39.81 11.02 -5.71
N ARG A 415 39.50 10.79 -4.43
CA ARG A 415 38.19 11.13 -3.85
C ARG A 415 37.87 12.62 -4.01
N HIS A 416 38.84 13.52 -3.93
CA HIS A 416 38.62 14.95 -4.21
C HIS A 416 38.17 15.22 -5.64
N ALA A 417 38.70 14.50 -6.63
CA ALA A 417 38.27 14.62 -8.02
C ALA A 417 36.81 14.18 -8.19
N ILE A 418 36.42 13.08 -7.53
CA ILE A 418 35.04 12.59 -7.50
C ILE A 418 34.12 13.63 -6.83
N TRP A 419 34.52 14.17 -5.68
CA TRP A 419 33.76 15.21 -4.98
C TRP A 419 33.53 16.46 -5.84
N LYS A 420 34.56 16.90 -6.55
CA LYS A 420 34.47 18.02 -7.46
C LYS A 420 33.48 17.76 -8.59
N HIS A 421 33.52 16.58 -9.20
CA HIS A 421 32.56 16.18 -10.22
C HIS A 421 31.12 16.19 -9.68
N LEU A 422 30.87 15.57 -8.52
CA LEU A 422 29.55 15.56 -7.90
C LEU A 422 29.05 16.98 -7.54
N TYR A 423 29.95 17.86 -7.10
CA TYR A 423 29.64 19.27 -6.85
C TYR A 423 29.19 19.99 -8.14
N ASP A 424 29.92 19.79 -9.24
CA ASP A 424 29.59 20.38 -10.54
C ASP A 424 28.21 19.90 -11.05
N GLU A 425 27.85 18.64 -10.76
CA GLU A 425 26.54 18.03 -11.03
C GLU A 425 25.45 18.41 -10.00
N LYS A 426 25.72 19.37 -9.11
CA LYS A 426 24.77 19.91 -8.11
C LYS A 426 24.22 18.84 -7.16
N TRP A 427 25.01 17.83 -6.83
CA TRP A 427 24.71 16.94 -5.71
C TRP A 427 24.70 17.74 -4.40
N PRO A 428 23.98 17.27 -3.35
CA PRO A 428 23.57 18.08 -2.21
C PRO A 428 24.75 18.47 -1.31
N LEU A 429 25.48 19.46 -1.79
CA LEU A 429 26.44 20.31 -1.13
C LEU A 429 25.83 21.71 -1.22
N LYS A 430 25.89 22.51 -0.16
CA LYS A 430 25.45 23.90 -0.23
C LYS A 430 26.24 24.60 -1.34
N PRO A 431 25.61 25.43 -2.19
CA PRO A 431 26.36 26.20 -3.18
C PRO A 431 27.49 26.97 -2.48
N VAL A 432 28.74 26.66 -2.83
CA VAL A 432 29.89 27.40 -2.33
C VAL A 432 29.90 28.71 -3.11
N VAL A 433 29.78 29.84 -2.41
CA VAL A 433 30.04 31.14 -3.01
C VAL A 433 31.50 31.13 -3.42
N VAL A 434 31.78 31.13 -4.72
CA VAL A 434 33.14 31.22 -5.26
C VAL A 434 33.72 32.54 -4.76
N VAL A 435 34.52 32.46 -3.70
CA VAL A 435 35.38 33.56 -3.28
C VAL A 435 36.44 33.69 -4.38
N GLU A 436 36.84 34.91 -4.74
CA GLU A 436 37.81 35.18 -5.84
C GLU A 436 39.21 34.53 -5.67
N GLY A 437 39.41 33.66 -4.67
CA GLY A 437 40.58 32.80 -4.55
C GLY A 437 40.39 31.46 -5.26
N GLY A 438 41.44 31.01 -5.95
CA GLY A 438 41.41 29.93 -6.95
C GLY A 438 40.91 28.56 -6.47
N ASN A 439 40.97 27.58 -7.39
CA ASN A 439 40.41 26.22 -7.28
C ASN A 439 40.60 25.54 -5.91
N ASP A 440 41.74 25.75 -5.24
CA ASP A 440 42.06 25.16 -3.93
C ASP A 440 41.11 25.63 -2.81
N GLN A 441 40.72 26.91 -2.79
CA GLN A 441 39.78 27.42 -1.76
C GLN A 441 38.36 26.88 -1.95
N THR A 442 37.98 26.58 -3.20
CA THR A 442 36.68 25.96 -3.50
C THR A 442 36.69 24.48 -3.07
N LEU A 443 37.81 23.78 -3.26
CA LEU A 443 38.03 22.42 -2.76
C LEU A 443 37.98 22.35 -1.23
N ASP A 444 38.70 23.23 -0.53
CA ASP A 444 38.67 23.31 0.94
C ASP A 444 37.24 23.54 1.48
N ALA A 445 36.45 24.37 0.78
CA ALA A 445 35.06 24.63 1.14
C ALA A 445 34.14 23.42 0.89
N ILE A 446 34.38 22.65 -0.18
CA ILE A 446 33.69 21.38 -0.43
C ILE A 446 34.03 20.37 0.67
N GLU A 447 35.31 20.22 1.02
CA GLU A 447 35.77 19.33 2.10
C GLU A 447 35.12 19.68 3.45
N ALA A 448 35.07 20.97 3.80
CA ALA A 448 34.42 21.42 5.03
C ALA A 448 32.92 21.10 5.06
N GLN A 449 32.23 21.19 3.91
CA GLN A 449 30.83 20.81 3.82
C GLN A 449 30.62 19.30 3.89
N VAL A 450 31.46 18.53 3.20
CA VAL A 450 31.45 17.07 3.26
C VAL A 450 31.67 16.61 4.70
N GLU A 451 32.67 17.12 5.40
CA GLU A 451 32.91 16.75 6.81
C GLU A 451 31.74 17.20 7.72
N ALA A 452 31.09 18.33 7.44
CA ALA A 452 29.89 18.74 8.18
C ALA A 452 28.67 17.83 7.92
N VAL A 453 28.54 17.24 6.73
CA VAL A 453 27.50 16.27 6.38
C VAL A 453 27.81 14.89 7.00
N ILE A 454 29.08 14.49 6.99
CA ILE A 454 29.53 13.17 7.42
C ILE A 454 29.72 13.09 8.95
N SER A 455 30.17 14.15 9.62
CA SER A 455 30.47 14.13 11.06
C SER A 455 29.29 13.69 11.94
N PRO A 456 28.04 14.17 11.74
CA PRO A 456 26.87 13.69 12.49
C PRO A 456 26.52 12.23 12.19
N VAL A 457 26.84 11.76 10.98
CA VAL A 457 26.60 10.39 10.50
C VAL A 457 27.65 9.44 11.14
N ARG A 458 28.91 9.88 11.27
CA ARG A 458 29.99 9.12 11.94
C ARG A 458 29.87 9.05 13.46
N HIS A 459 29.15 9.98 14.11
CA HIS A 459 29.21 10.15 15.57
C HIS A 459 27.95 9.77 16.34
N ASN A 460 26.98 9.09 15.72
CA ASN A 460 25.77 8.68 16.43
C ASN A 460 25.72 7.19 16.80
N PHE A 461 25.70 7.02 18.13
CA PHE A 461 25.39 5.87 18.99
C PHE A 461 26.48 4.84 19.30
N PRO A 462 26.97 4.82 20.58
CA PRO A 462 27.24 3.55 21.22
C PRO A 462 25.91 2.79 21.29
N PHE A 463 25.93 1.50 20.98
CA PHE A 463 25.05 0.59 21.70
C PHE A 463 25.42 0.78 23.19
N GLU A 464 24.73 1.68 23.90
CA GLU A 464 24.73 1.58 25.35
C GLU A 464 24.21 0.18 25.64
N GLY A 465 25.11 -0.66 26.15
CA GLY A 465 24.80 -2.02 26.58
C GLY A 465 23.76 -1.95 27.69
N GLY A 466 22.50 -1.97 27.27
CA GLY A 466 21.34 -1.72 28.13
C GLY A 466 20.49 -0.60 27.56
N LEU A 467 19.63 -0.93 26.60
CA LEU A 467 18.30 -0.34 26.34
C LEU A 467 17.76 -0.94 25.02
N LEU A 468 17.40 -2.23 25.04
CA LEU A 468 15.98 -2.45 24.79
C LEU A 468 15.32 -1.83 26.02
N PRO A 469 14.58 -0.72 25.93
CA PRO A 469 13.64 -0.44 26.99
C PRO A 469 12.84 -1.73 27.12
N ASP A 470 12.83 -2.32 28.31
CA ASP A 470 11.89 -3.37 28.71
C ASP A 470 10.41 -2.90 28.53
N GLU A 471 10.22 -1.67 28.06
CA GLU A 471 8.97 -0.99 27.77
C GLU A 471 8.79 -0.60 26.29
N SER A 472 9.59 -1.12 25.35
CA SER A 472 9.14 -1.17 23.96
C SER A 472 8.23 -2.39 23.85
N PRO A 473 6.91 -2.27 23.60
CA PRO A 473 6.09 -3.46 23.43
C PRO A 473 6.74 -4.29 22.34
N ALA A 474 7.09 -5.55 22.66
CA ALA A 474 7.61 -6.50 21.69
C ALA A 474 6.82 -6.36 20.39
N PRO A 475 7.47 -6.32 19.21
CA PRO A 475 6.77 -6.12 17.95
C PRO A 475 5.54 -7.02 17.96
N GLN A 476 4.35 -6.41 17.91
CA GLN A 476 3.10 -7.13 18.05
C GLN A 476 3.16 -8.32 17.10
N HIS A 477 2.78 -9.53 17.52
CA HIS A 477 2.87 -10.75 16.72
C HIS A 477 2.41 -10.60 15.24
N SER A 478 1.55 -9.61 14.96
CA SER A 478 1.08 -9.23 13.62
C SER A 478 2.11 -8.53 12.71
N ASP A 479 3.11 -7.80 13.23
CA ASP A 479 4.13 -7.11 12.43
C ASP A 479 5.21 -8.08 11.94
N HIS A 480 5.53 -9.12 12.73
CA HIS A 480 6.49 -10.17 12.36
C HIS A 480 6.16 -10.82 11.01
N TYR A 481 4.87 -11.01 10.70
CA TYR A 481 4.44 -11.53 9.40
C TYR A 481 4.83 -10.60 8.23
N PHE A 482 4.60 -9.29 8.36
CA PHE A 482 4.91 -8.33 7.29
C PHE A 482 6.39 -8.06 7.13
N ILE A 483 7.11 -8.07 8.25
CA ILE A 483 8.56 -8.12 8.30
C ILE A 483 9.05 -9.34 7.48
N GLN A 484 8.46 -10.52 7.70
CA GLN A 484 8.81 -11.73 6.95
C GLN A 484 8.44 -11.65 5.49
N LYS A 485 7.31 -11.02 5.16
CA LYS A 485 6.90 -10.79 3.78
C LYS A 485 7.83 -9.83 3.06
N LEU A 486 8.22 -8.71 3.67
CA LEU A 486 9.21 -7.78 3.12
C LEU A 486 10.55 -8.48 2.89
N HIS A 487 11.02 -9.22 3.89
CA HIS A 487 12.26 -9.97 3.77
C HIS A 487 12.17 -11.03 2.67
N THR A 488 11.11 -11.85 2.64
CA THR A 488 10.88 -12.84 1.58
C THR A 488 10.77 -12.18 0.21
N HIS A 489 10.11 -11.03 0.13
CA HIS A 489 9.96 -10.25 -1.09
C HIS A 489 11.35 -9.81 -1.59
N PHE A 490 12.17 -9.19 -0.75
CA PHE A 490 13.54 -8.81 -1.16
C PHE A 490 14.46 -10.02 -1.40
N GLN A 491 14.33 -11.11 -0.65
CA GLN A 491 15.05 -12.35 -0.90
C GLN A 491 14.68 -12.95 -2.26
N HIS A 492 13.40 -12.93 -2.63
CA HIS A 492 12.95 -13.32 -3.96
C HIS A 492 13.63 -12.47 -5.04
N TYR A 493 13.91 -11.20 -4.75
CA TYR A 493 14.64 -10.30 -5.67
C TYR A 493 16.17 -10.33 -5.53
N ARG A 494 16.73 -11.01 -4.52
CA ARG A 494 18.15 -11.37 -4.47
C ARG A 494 18.43 -12.64 -5.25
N ARG A 495 17.49 -13.59 -5.25
CA ARG A 495 17.66 -14.91 -5.88
C ARG A 495 17.14 -14.87 -7.31
N VAL A 496 18.02 -15.09 -8.28
CA VAL A 496 17.61 -15.24 -9.69
C VAL A 496 16.54 -16.31 -9.85
N LEU A 497 15.53 -15.96 -10.64
CA LEU A 497 14.54 -16.84 -11.25
C LEU A 497 15.25 -17.98 -12.00
N GLN A 498 15.11 -19.21 -11.51
CA GLN A 498 15.24 -20.41 -12.34
C GLN A 498 13.94 -20.74 -13.11
N ASP A 499 12.86 -19.97 -12.95
CA ASP A 499 11.52 -20.38 -13.42
C ASP A 499 10.98 -19.66 -14.67
N THR A 500 11.83 -19.16 -15.56
CA THR A 500 11.41 -18.75 -16.93
C THR A 500 11.74 -19.78 -18.01
N ARG A 501 11.71 -21.07 -17.65
CA ARG A 501 11.72 -22.19 -18.61
C ARG A 501 10.62 -23.21 -18.33
N SER A 502 9.36 -22.78 -18.23
CA SER A 502 8.25 -23.74 -18.22
C SER A 502 6.92 -23.22 -18.75
N TYR A 503 6.86 -22.15 -19.54
CA TYR A 503 5.68 -21.86 -20.37
C TYR A 503 6.09 -21.21 -21.68
N ALA A 504 6.41 -22.06 -22.66
CA ALA A 504 6.36 -21.76 -24.09
C ALA A 504 5.31 -22.68 -24.72
#